data_AF-A0A3M1HPR5-F1
#
_entry.id   AF-A0A3M1HPR5-F1
#
_cell.length_a   1.000
_cell.length_b   1.000
_cell.length_c   1.000
_cell.angle_alpha   90.00
_cell.angle_beta   90.00
_cell.angle_gamma   90.00
#
_symmetry.space_group_name_H-M   'P 1'
#
loop_
_entity.id
_entity.type
_entity.pdbx_description
1 polymer ?
#
loop_
_entity_poly.entity_id
_entity_poly.type
_entity_poly.pdbx_seq_one_letter_code
_entity_poly.pdbx_strand_id
1 'polypeptide(L)'
;MRRVRAWSDSRSSPGTVFPASFEANALCSGTSMYLLLRMPVNTSRSRAFFIASPLSCFRLTLTPYPLHLSTMKELPSEQDLQLWNYAFTGAETMDLLRWCVAYFGPTLALGTGFGLSGMVLLDMLMRISRDIDVFFLDTGLLFAETYAFRRSVESHYGISIRGVRPTLSLEEQTRLMGDRLWERDPDLCCALRKVEPLATALHDRSAWLTAIRRDQSPTRRHIALFSLDKRLNVVKIAPLAFWQEADCRRYVRDHRVPVNPLHRRGYPSFGCHTCTRPVGPGESQRAGRWPGFAKTECGLHWHRGRPAPVLPLASPQVDKQP
;
A
#
# COMPACT_ATOMS: atom_id res chain seq x y z
N MET A 1 -30.65 -47.58 12.62
CA MET A 1 -30.38 -48.98 13.01
C MET A 1 -29.10 -49.45 12.32
N ARG A 2 -28.20 -50.05 13.11
CA ARG A 2 -27.07 -50.96 12.77
C ARG A 2 -25.92 -50.49 11.86
N ARG A 3 -24.74 -50.49 12.52
CA ARG A 3 -23.34 -50.57 12.06
C ARG A 3 -23.09 -51.59 10.95
N VAL A 4 -22.07 -51.33 10.14
CA VAL A 4 -21.07 -52.33 9.73
C VAL A 4 -19.67 -51.74 9.91
N ARG A 5 -18.82 -52.45 10.67
CA ARG A 5 -17.37 -52.20 10.85
C ARG A 5 -16.61 -53.09 9.87
N ALA A 6 -15.45 -52.62 9.41
CA ALA A 6 -14.34 -53.49 9.01
C ALA A 6 -13.07 -53.04 9.76
N TRP A 7 -12.37 -54.02 10.35
CA TRP A 7 -11.10 -53.90 11.04
C TRP A 7 -9.96 -54.33 10.12
N SER A 8 -8.78 -53.73 10.27
CA SER A 8 -7.50 -54.40 9.99
C SER A 8 -6.61 -54.24 11.22
N ASP A 9 -6.18 -55.37 11.75
CA ASP A 9 -5.44 -55.54 13.00
C ASP A 9 -3.96 -55.77 12.67
N SER A 10 -3.06 -54.90 13.14
CA SER A 10 -1.67 -55.26 13.41
C SER A 10 -1.07 -54.30 14.44
N ARG A 11 -0.69 -54.88 15.57
CA ARG A 11 -0.27 -54.27 16.84
C ARG A 11 1.09 -53.59 16.71
N SER A 12 1.23 -52.35 17.19
CA SER A 12 2.00 -52.00 18.41
C SER A 12 2.31 -50.50 18.52
N SER A 13 1.92 -49.94 19.67
CA SER A 13 2.35 -48.69 20.33
C SER A 13 1.66 -47.35 19.97
N PRO A 14 1.32 -46.51 20.98
CA PRO A 14 0.26 -45.52 20.88
C PRO A 14 0.77 -44.08 20.76
N GLY A 15 -0.02 -43.24 20.09
CA GLY A 15 0.03 -41.79 20.23
C GLY A 15 0.56 -41.08 18.98
N THR A 16 -0.35 -40.60 18.14
CA THR A 16 -0.49 -39.19 17.69
C THR A 16 -1.64 -39.16 16.67
N VAL A 17 -2.69 -38.41 16.99
CA VAL A 17 -3.76 -38.06 16.05
C VAL A 17 -3.18 -37.01 15.09
N PHE A 18 -3.10 -37.32 13.79
CA PHE A 18 -2.76 -36.31 12.77
C PHE A 18 -4.05 -35.66 12.25
N PRO A 19 -4.26 -34.35 12.39
CA PRO A 19 -5.26 -33.66 11.59
C PRO A 19 -4.74 -33.52 10.16
N ALA A 20 -5.57 -33.95 9.21
CA ALA A 20 -5.32 -33.83 7.79
C ALA A 20 -5.61 -32.40 7.31
N SER A 21 -4.57 -31.70 6.84
CA SER A 21 -4.67 -30.59 5.89
C SER A 21 -3.27 -30.14 5.47
N PHE A 22 -2.93 -30.33 4.19
CA PHE A 22 -1.71 -29.80 3.57
C PHE A 22 -2.12 -28.82 2.47
N GLU A 23 -1.51 -27.63 2.46
CA GLU A 23 -1.57 -26.69 1.33
C GLU A 23 -0.40 -26.98 0.38
N ALA A 24 -0.70 -27.15 -0.91
CA ALA A 24 0.31 -27.24 -1.97
C ALA A 24 -0.02 -26.20 -3.05
N ASN A 25 0.91 -25.30 -3.33
CA ASN A 25 0.85 -24.42 -4.51
C ASN A 25 1.74 -25.01 -5.59
N ALA A 26 1.15 -25.40 -6.73
CA ALA A 26 1.87 -25.86 -7.89
C ALA A 26 2.18 -24.67 -8.82
N LEU A 27 3.45 -24.48 -9.16
CA LEU A 27 3.88 -23.63 -10.27
C LEU A 27 4.29 -24.55 -11.43
N CYS A 28 3.62 -24.43 -12.57
CA CYS A 28 3.96 -25.20 -13.77
C CYS A 28 4.89 -24.39 -14.67
N SER A 29 6.07 -24.95 -14.99
CA SER A 29 6.85 -24.58 -16.17
C SER A 29 7.41 -25.85 -16.84
N GLY A 30 6.83 -26.25 -17.98
CA GLY A 30 7.29 -27.40 -18.77
C GLY A 30 6.95 -28.78 -18.17
N THR A 31 7.68 -29.81 -18.63
CA THR A 31 7.46 -31.25 -18.34
C THR A 31 7.92 -31.71 -16.95
N SER A 32 8.15 -30.81 -16.00
CA SER A 32 8.56 -31.16 -14.64
C SER A 32 7.78 -30.35 -13.60
N MET A 33 7.19 -31.06 -12.65
CA MET A 33 6.46 -30.49 -11.52
C MET A 33 7.42 -30.41 -10.33
N TYR A 34 7.69 -29.20 -9.83
CA TYR A 34 8.49 -29.00 -8.62
C TYR A 34 7.56 -28.86 -7.41
N LEU A 35 7.68 -29.78 -6.45
CA LEU A 35 6.95 -29.74 -5.20
C LEU A 35 7.83 -29.10 -4.11
N LEU A 36 7.56 -27.84 -3.76
CA LEU A 36 8.21 -27.17 -2.63
C LEU A 36 7.47 -27.53 -1.34
N LEU A 37 8.01 -28.50 -0.59
CA LEU A 37 7.50 -28.89 0.72
C LEU A 37 8.08 -27.97 1.80
N ARG A 38 7.22 -27.21 2.47
CA ARG A 38 7.59 -26.45 3.68
C ARG A 38 7.46 -27.39 4.89
N MET A 39 8.59 -27.84 5.43
CA MET A 39 8.61 -28.61 6.68
C MET A 39 8.55 -27.65 7.88
N PRO A 40 7.77 -27.93 8.94
CA PRO A 40 7.83 -27.16 10.17
C PRO A 40 9.19 -27.36 10.86
N VAL A 41 9.81 -26.26 11.27
CA VAL A 41 11.06 -26.25 12.03
C VAL A 41 10.76 -26.69 13.46
N ASN A 42 10.92 -27.97 13.77
CA ASN A 42 11.41 -28.39 15.07
C ASN A 42 11.98 -29.81 15.04
N THR A 43 13.10 -29.99 15.73
CA THR A 43 13.92 -31.21 15.96
C THR A 43 15.09 -31.44 14.99
N SER A 44 16.28 -31.58 15.59
CA SER A 44 17.58 -31.72 14.93
C SER A 44 17.72 -33.08 14.26
N ARG A 45 18.09 -33.06 12.97
CA ARG A 45 18.68 -34.11 12.11
C ARG A 45 17.93 -34.17 10.78
N SER A 46 18.41 -33.40 9.80
CA SER A 46 17.92 -33.51 8.42
C SER A 46 18.67 -34.64 7.69
N ARG A 47 17.94 -35.67 7.26
CA ARG A 47 18.31 -36.48 6.08
C ARG A 47 17.20 -36.31 5.05
N ALA A 48 17.56 -35.81 3.87
CA ALA A 48 16.65 -35.74 2.73
C ALA A 48 16.45 -37.15 2.17
N PHE A 49 15.19 -37.58 2.02
CA PHE A 49 14.83 -38.78 1.26
C PHE A 49 14.18 -38.33 -0.06
N PHE A 50 14.76 -38.78 -1.16
CA PHE A 50 14.13 -38.72 -2.48
C PHE A 50 13.38 -40.03 -2.71
N ILE A 51 12.06 -39.95 -2.90
CA ILE A 51 11.27 -41.08 -3.40
C ILE A 51 10.73 -40.65 -4.75
N ALA A 52 11.27 -41.26 -5.81
CA ALA A 52 10.67 -41.23 -7.13
C ALA A 52 9.74 -42.44 -7.26
N SER A 53 8.47 -42.20 -7.55
CA SER A 53 7.54 -43.26 -8.00
C SER A 53 6.69 -42.73 -9.16
N PRO A 54 6.41 -43.55 -10.18
CA PRO A 54 5.60 -43.15 -11.31
C PRO A 54 4.13 -43.38 -10.96
N LEU A 55 3.25 -42.38 -11.15
CA LEU A 55 1.81 -42.62 -10.96
C LEU A 55 0.97 -42.06 -12.11
N SER A 56 0.26 -43.02 -12.69
CA SER A 56 -0.93 -42.99 -13.52
C SER A 56 -1.96 -41.91 -13.16
N CYS A 57 -2.69 -41.51 -14.19
CA CYS A 57 -3.81 -40.56 -14.19
C CYS A 57 -4.76 -40.71 -12.99
N PHE A 58 -4.73 -39.74 -12.08
CA PHE A 58 -5.86 -39.40 -11.20
C PHE A 58 -6.60 -38.21 -11.80
N ARG A 59 -7.87 -38.42 -12.19
CA ARG A 59 -8.75 -37.35 -12.66
C ARG A 59 -9.33 -36.65 -11.43
N LEU A 60 -8.69 -35.57 -10.98
CA LEU A 60 -9.17 -34.70 -9.91
C LEU A 60 -10.33 -33.84 -10.43
N THR A 61 -11.57 -34.22 -10.11
CA THR A 61 -12.72 -33.31 -10.21
C THR A 61 -12.70 -32.38 -9.01
N LEU A 62 -12.32 -31.13 -9.24
CA LEU A 62 -12.42 -30.05 -8.25
C LEU A 62 -13.88 -29.59 -8.18
N THR A 63 -14.56 -29.89 -7.08
CA THR A 63 -15.83 -29.24 -6.74
C THR A 63 -15.53 -27.84 -6.19
N PRO A 64 -16.12 -26.77 -6.76
CA PRO A 64 -15.93 -25.43 -6.22
C PRO A 64 -16.73 -25.31 -4.91
N TYR A 65 -16.03 -25.31 -3.78
CA TYR A 65 -16.63 -24.85 -2.52
C TYR A 65 -16.69 -23.32 -2.55
N PRO A 66 -17.83 -22.71 -2.19
CA PRO A 66 -17.92 -21.26 -2.06
C PRO A 66 -17.02 -20.82 -0.90
N LEU A 67 -15.98 -20.04 -1.21
CA LEU A 67 -15.16 -19.36 -0.20
C LEU A 67 -16.03 -18.33 0.51
N HIS A 68 -16.49 -18.68 1.71
CA HIS A 68 -17.07 -17.74 2.65
C HIS A 68 -15.98 -16.74 3.05
N LEU A 69 -16.05 -15.51 2.52
CA LEU A 69 -15.20 -14.39 2.91
C LEU A 69 -15.52 -14.00 4.35
N SER A 70 -14.77 -14.55 5.31
CA SER A 70 -14.80 -14.05 6.69
C SER A 70 -13.54 -14.42 7.45
N THR A 71 -12.46 -13.68 7.21
CA THR A 71 -11.40 -13.45 8.20
C THR A 71 -10.55 -12.29 7.72
N MET A 72 -10.36 -11.28 8.55
CA MET A 72 -9.29 -10.30 8.36
C MET A 72 -8.00 -11.10 8.19
N LYS A 73 -7.42 -11.07 6.99
CA LYS A 73 -6.17 -11.77 6.69
C LYS A 73 -5.13 -11.24 7.68
N GLU A 74 -4.59 -12.12 8.53
CA GLU A 74 -3.48 -11.75 9.40
C GLU A 74 -2.39 -11.08 8.55
N LEU A 75 -1.83 -9.99 9.08
CA LEU A 75 -0.81 -9.27 8.34
C LEU A 75 0.42 -10.16 8.13
N PRO A 76 1.11 -10.04 6.99
CA PRO A 76 2.30 -10.82 6.73
C PRO A 76 3.37 -10.54 7.80
N SER A 77 4.10 -11.59 8.16
CA SER A 77 5.26 -11.47 9.04
C SER A 77 6.39 -10.68 8.34
N GLU A 78 7.37 -10.23 9.11
CA GLU A 78 8.56 -9.58 8.54
C GLU A 78 9.31 -10.53 7.58
N GLN A 79 9.30 -11.84 7.85
CA GLN A 79 9.89 -12.84 6.95
C GLN A 79 9.12 -12.96 5.63
N ASP A 80 7.79 -12.89 5.66
CA ASP A 80 6.99 -12.89 4.43
C ASP A 80 7.29 -11.66 3.57
N LEU A 81 7.42 -10.48 4.21
CA LEU A 81 7.81 -9.25 3.51
C LEU A 81 9.21 -9.33 2.91
N GLN A 82 10.17 -9.96 3.60
CA GLN A 82 11.51 -10.21 3.06
C GLN A 82 11.46 -11.12 1.83
N LEU A 83 10.67 -12.20 1.87
CA LEU A 83 10.47 -13.11 0.74
C LEU A 83 9.82 -12.40 -0.45
N TRP A 84 8.81 -11.55 -0.22
CA TRP A 84 8.19 -10.77 -1.29
C TRP A 84 9.17 -9.75 -1.88
N ASN A 85 9.95 -9.06 -1.05
CA ASN A 85 11.00 -8.16 -1.55
C ASN A 85 12.02 -8.91 -2.41
N TYR A 86 12.46 -10.11 -1.99
CA TYR A 86 13.36 -10.93 -2.78
C TYR A 86 12.73 -11.34 -4.11
N ALA A 87 11.49 -11.84 -4.09
CA ALA A 87 10.79 -12.33 -5.27
C ALA A 87 10.50 -11.24 -6.31
N PHE A 88 10.20 -10.01 -5.87
CA PHE A 88 9.84 -8.91 -6.77
C PHE A 88 11.00 -7.93 -7.06
N THR A 89 12.17 -8.11 -6.44
CA THR A 89 13.34 -7.31 -6.83
C THR A 89 13.78 -7.69 -8.24
N GLY A 90 13.73 -6.72 -9.16
CA GLY A 90 14.04 -6.94 -10.58
C GLY A 90 12.86 -7.44 -11.42
N ALA A 91 11.69 -7.68 -10.82
CA ALA A 91 10.48 -8.00 -11.55
C ALA A 91 9.90 -6.76 -12.26
N GLU A 92 9.16 -7.00 -13.34
CA GLU A 92 8.40 -5.94 -14.02
C GLU A 92 7.35 -5.35 -13.08
N THR A 93 7.25 -4.01 -13.04
CA THR A 93 6.32 -3.32 -12.14
C THR A 93 4.86 -3.74 -12.38
N MET A 94 4.49 -4.04 -13.63
CA MET A 94 3.14 -4.53 -13.94
C MET A 94 2.84 -5.89 -13.31
N ASP A 95 3.83 -6.77 -13.19
CA ASP A 95 3.62 -8.10 -12.59
C ASP A 95 3.48 -8.00 -11.07
N LEU A 96 4.27 -7.14 -10.43
CA LEU A 96 4.07 -6.77 -9.02
C LEU A 96 2.66 -6.25 -8.80
N LEU A 97 2.18 -5.33 -9.64
CA LEU A 97 0.85 -4.73 -9.48
C LEU A 97 -0.28 -5.75 -9.70
N ARG A 98 -0.17 -6.63 -10.71
CA ARG A 98 -1.12 -7.72 -10.93
C ARG A 98 -1.19 -8.64 -9.71
N TRP A 99 -0.03 -8.98 -9.15
CA TRP A 99 0.02 -9.79 -7.94
C TRP A 99 -0.62 -9.08 -6.74
N CYS A 100 -0.34 -7.78 -6.54
CA CYS A 100 -0.97 -7.02 -5.45
C CYS A 100 -2.50 -6.99 -5.58
N VAL A 101 -3.01 -6.72 -6.78
CA VAL A 101 -4.45 -6.70 -7.05
C VAL A 101 -5.08 -8.07 -6.76
N ALA A 102 -4.45 -9.15 -7.19
CA ALA A 102 -4.95 -10.50 -6.92
C ALA A 102 -4.88 -10.90 -5.44
N TYR A 103 -3.79 -10.53 -4.74
CA TYR A 103 -3.54 -10.98 -3.37
C TYR A 103 -4.33 -10.20 -2.30
N PHE A 104 -4.44 -8.88 -2.47
CA PHE A 104 -5.14 -8.00 -1.52
C PHE A 104 -6.59 -7.71 -1.95
N GLY A 105 -6.89 -7.80 -3.25
CA GLY A 105 -8.24 -7.61 -3.75
C GLY A 105 -8.84 -6.27 -3.29
N PRO A 106 -10.09 -6.27 -2.76
CA PRO A 106 -10.78 -5.04 -2.35
C PRO A 106 -10.12 -4.24 -1.23
N THR A 107 -9.20 -4.83 -0.45
CA THR A 107 -8.53 -4.12 0.68
C THR A 107 -7.23 -3.43 0.27
N LEU A 108 -6.91 -3.42 -1.03
CA LEU A 108 -5.81 -2.67 -1.63
C LEU A 108 -6.25 -1.22 -1.90
N ALA A 109 -5.48 -0.25 -1.41
CA ALA A 109 -5.73 1.16 -1.70
C ALA A 109 -4.52 1.85 -2.31
N LEU A 110 -4.75 2.76 -3.26
CA LEU A 110 -3.74 3.67 -3.81
C LEU A 110 -3.91 5.07 -3.21
N GLY A 111 -2.89 5.53 -2.48
CA GLY A 111 -2.80 6.93 -2.08
C GLY A 111 -2.05 7.76 -3.12
N THR A 112 -2.70 8.77 -3.71
CA THR A 112 -2.09 9.64 -4.72
C THR A 112 -2.12 11.11 -4.32
N GLY A 113 -1.02 11.81 -4.62
CA GLY A 113 -0.93 13.28 -4.56
C GLY A 113 -0.99 13.92 -5.95
N PHE A 114 -1.34 13.15 -6.98
CA PHE A 114 -1.39 13.57 -8.40
C PHE A 114 -0.06 14.08 -8.98
N GLY A 115 1.07 13.77 -8.32
CA GLY A 115 2.40 13.94 -8.88
C GLY A 115 2.68 12.93 -10.00
N LEU A 116 3.78 13.11 -10.73
CA LEU A 116 4.09 12.32 -11.93
C LEU A 116 4.05 10.81 -11.68
N SER A 117 4.74 10.33 -10.64
CA SER A 117 4.73 8.91 -10.28
C SER A 117 3.39 8.41 -9.77
N GLY A 118 2.61 9.27 -9.10
CA GLY A 118 1.26 8.92 -8.68
C GLY A 118 0.36 8.64 -9.88
N MET A 119 0.53 9.43 -10.94
CA MET A 119 -0.20 9.25 -12.20
C MET A 119 0.28 8.02 -12.99
N VAL A 120 1.58 7.74 -13.02
CA VAL A 120 2.12 6.49 -13.60
C VAL A 120 1.49 5.28 -12.92
N LEU A 121 1.52 5.25 -11.58
CA LEU A 121 1.01 4.14 -10.80
C LEU A 121 -0.51 3.98 -10.97
N LEU A 122 -1.24 5.10 -11.00
CA LEU A 122 -2.68 5.08 -11.28
C LEU A 122 -2.97 4.51 -12.67
N ASP A 123 -2.29 4.97 -13.72
CA ASP A 123 -2.49 4.48 -15.09
C ASP A 123 -2.24 2.97 -15.20
N MET A 124 -1.15 2.49 -14.61
CA MET A 124 -0.83 1.06 -14.55
C MET A 124 -1.94 0.25 -13.86
N LEU A 125 -2.45 0.74 -12.73
CA LEU A 125 -3.54 0.09 -12.01
C LEU A 125 -4.84 0.09 -12.82
N MET A 126 -5.19 1.19 -13.48
CA MET A 126 -6.41 1.28 -14.29
C MET A 126 -6.41 0.35 -15.52
N ARG A 127 -5.23 -0.12 -15.95
CA ARG A 127 -5.06 -1.17 -16.96
C ARG A 127 -5.24 -2.59 -16.40
N ILE A 128 -5.16 -2.76 -15.08
CA ILE A 128 -5.28 -4.05 -14.39
C ILE A 128 -6.68 -4.20 -13.81
N SER A 129 -7.12 -3.26 -12.98
CA SER A 129 -8.44 -3.24 -12.36
C SER A 129 -8.87 -1.80 -12.04
N ARG A 130 -10.13 -1.50 -12.33
CA ARG A 130 -10.76 -0.20 -12.01
C ARG A 130 -11.45 -0.19 -10.65
N ASP A 131 -11.56 -1.35 -10.00
CA ASP A 131 -12.29 -1.53 -8.73
C ASP A 131 -11.40 -1.28 -7.50
N ILE A 132 -10.27 -0.60 -7.69
CA ILE A 132 -9.31 -0.31 -6.62
C ILE A 132 -9.69 1.02 -5.94
N ASP A 133 -9.64 1.04 -4.61
CA ASP A 133 -9.84 2.27 -3.83
C ASP A 133 -8.68 3.24 -4.08
N VAL A 134 -8.94 4.30 -4.83
CA VAL A 134 -8.00 5.40 -5.06
C VAL A 134 -8.40 6.56 -4.17
N PHE A 135 -7.48 7.05 -3.35
CA PHE A 135 -7.72 8.18 -2.47
C PHE A 135 -6.63 9.23 -2.54
N PHE A 136 -6.98 10.45 -2.14
CA PHE A 136 -6.05 11.53 -1.86
C PHE A 136 -6.42 12.21 -0.55
N LEU A 137 -5.44 12.85 0.08
CA LEU A 137 -5.64 13.60 1.31
C LEU A 137 -6.04 15.03 0.96
N ASP A 138 -7.33 15.34 1.11
CA ASP A 138 -7.89 16.66 0.88
C ASP A 138 -7.58 17.56 2.08
N THR A 139 -6.40 18.15 2.06
CA THR A 139 -5.94 19.02 3.15
C THR A 139 -6.69 20.34 3.21
N GLY A 140 -7.62 20.66 2.30
CA GLY A 140 -8.19 22.00 2.16
C GLY A 140 -7.19 23.12 1.81
N LEU A 141 -5.92 22.77 1.58
CA LEU A 141 -4.82 23.69 1.27
C LEU A 141 -4.08 23.27 0.00
N LEU A 142 -4.65 22.36 -0.81
CA LEU A 142 -4.07 21.98 -2.10
C LEU A 142 -4.27 23.10 -3.12
N PHE A 143 -3.45 23.11 -4.17
CA PHE A 143 -3.65 24.00 -5.32
C PHE A 143 -5.04 23.79 -5.94
N ALA A 144 -5.68 24.87 -6.39
CA ALA A 144 -6.94 24.82 -7.14
C ALA A 144 -6.79 23.94 -8.41
N GLU A 145 -5.62 24.01 -9.05
CA GLU A 145 -5.21 23.19 -10.18
C GLU A 145 -5.21 21.70 -9.84
N THR A 146 -4.83 21.31 -8.61
CA THR A 146 -4.86 19.91 -8.17
C THR A 146 -6.29 19.40 -8.02
N TYR A 147 -7.21 20.22 -7.48
CA TYR A 147 -8.62 19.85 -7.41
C TYR A 147 -9.27 19.76 -8.79
N ALA A 148 -9.00 20.72 -9.68
CA ALA A 148 -9.47 20.67 -11.07
C ALA A 148 -8.90 19.46 -11.81
N PHE A 149 -7.61 19.18 -11.62
CA PHE A 149 -6.94 18.04 -12.23
C PHE A 149 -7.51 16.70 -11.73
N ARG A 150 -7.81 16.55 -10.43
CA ARG A 150 -8.50 15.35 -9.93
C ARG A 150 -9.76 15.04 -10.73
N ARG A 151 -10.63 16.03 -10.95
CA ARG A 151 -11.87 15.83 -11.74
C ARG A 151 -11.57 15.38 -13.16
N SER A 152 -10.53 15.93 -13.78
CA SER A 152 -10.09 15.50 -15.12
C SER A 152 -9.58 14.07 -15.12
N VAL A 153 -8.92 13.62 -14.06
CA VAL A 153 -8.43 12.24 -13.90
C VAL A 153 -9.60 11.27 -13.69
N GLU A 154 -10.56 11.62 -12.83
CA GLU A 154 -11.79 10.85 -12.62
C GLU A 154 -12.54 10.66 -13.95
N SER A 155 -12.71 11.74 -14.73
CA SER A 155 -13.33 11.69 -16.06
C SER A 155 -12.52 10.88 -17.07
N HIS A 156 -11.19 10.98 -17.06
CA HIS A 156 -10.32 10.28 -18.00
C HIS A 156 -10.34 8.76 -17.80
N TYR A 157 -10.31 8.30 -16.55
CA TYR A 157 -10.27 6.87 -16.23
C TYR A 157 -11.65 6.25 -15.96
N GLY A 158 -12.69 7.08 -15.78
CA GLY A 158 -14.03 6.62 -15.42
C GLY A 158 -14.08 6.04 -14.01
N ILE A 159 -13.41 6.68 -13.05
CA ILE A 159 -13.34 6.25 -11.65
C ILE A 159 -13.75 7.38 -10.70
N SER A 160 -14.05 7.03 -9.45
CA SER A 160 -14.18 7.99 -8.36
C SER A 160 -12.93 7.96 -7.50
N ILE A 161 -12.37 9.13 -7.16
CA ILE A 161 -11.19 9.24 -6.30
C ILE A 161 -11.61 9.81 -4.95
N ARG A 162 -11.49 9.02 -3.89
CA ARG A 162 -11.96 9.38 -2.55
C ARG A 162 -11.12 10.50 -1.94
N GLY A 163 -11.76 11.61 -1.60
CA GLY A 163 -11.12 12.71 -0.87
C GLY A 163 -11.27 12.53 0.63
N VAL A 164 -10.15 12.31 1.32
CA VAL A 164 -10.14 12.10 2.78
C VAL A 164 -9.72 13.39 3.45
N ARG A 165 -10.61 13.95 4.27
CA ARG A 165 -10.45 15.26 4.90
C ARG A 165 -9.97 15.14 6.35
N PRO A 166 -9.30 16.18 6.88
CA PRO A 166 -9.02 16.35 8.30
C PRO A 166 -10.31 16.39 9.12
N THR A 167 -10.23 15.87 10.35
CA THR A 167 -11.31 15.98 11.33
C THR A 167 -11.68 17.44 11.60
N LEU A 168 -10.67 18.31 11.69
CA LEU A 168 -10.87 19.75 11.87
C LEU A 168 -10.92 20.48 10.52
N SER A 169 -11.95 21.30 10.35
CA SER A 169 -11.96 22.35 9.32
C SER A 169 -10.79 23.33 9.51
N LEU A 170 -10.49 24.13 8.49
CA LEU A 170 -9.47 25.18 8.63
C LEU A 170 -9.86 26.25 9.66
N GLU A 171 -11.16 26.54 9.77
CA GLU A 171 -11.69 27.49 10.73
C GLU A 171 -11.52 26.98 12.16
N GLU A 172 -11.90 25.73 12.44
CA GLU A 172 -11.71 25.13 13.76
C GLU A 172 -10.24 25.00 14.13
N GLN A 173 -9.39 24.59 13.19
CA GLN A 173 -7.95 24.55 13.39
C GLN A 173 -7.41 25.94 13.73
N THR A 174 -7.88 26.99 13.05
CA THR A 174 -7.47 28.38 13.30
C THR A 174 -7.90 28.86 14.67
N ARG A 175 -9.13 28.54 15.09
CA ARG A 175 -9.65 28.86 16.42
C ARG A 175 -8.85 28.19 17.54
N LEU A 176 -8.45 26.93 17.35
CA LEU A 176 -7.76 26.13 18.38
C LEU A 176 -6.24 26.36 18.42
N MET A 177 -5.62 26.57 17.27
CA MET A 177 -4.15 26.55 17.12
C MET A 177 -3.59 27.89 16.62
N GLY A 178 -4.44 28.85 16.29
CA GLY A 178 -4.09 30.11 15.65
C GLY A 178 -3.97 29.99 14.13
N ASP A 179 -3.99 31.14 13.46
CA ASP A 179 -3.95 31.23 11.99
C ASP A 179 -2.62 30.71 11.41
N ARG A 180 -2.68 30.35 10.12
CA ARG A 180 -1.54 29.93 9.28
C ARG A 180 -0.58 28.96 9.97
N LEU A 181 -1.13 27.92 10.60
CA LEU A 181 -0.33 26.94 11.33
C LEU A 181 0.83 26.36 10.50
N TRP A 182 0.66 26.23 9.19
CA TRP A 182 1.71 25.76 8.27
C TRP A 182 2.96 26.67 8.19
N GLU A 183 2.85 27.96 8.53
CA GLU A 183 3.96 28.91 8.59
C GLU A 183 4.68 28.91 9.95
N ARG A 184 4.04 28.38 11.00
CA ARG A 184 4.60 28.37 12.36
C ARG A 184 5.07 26.98 12.77
N ASP A 185 4.26 25.97 12.49
CA ASP A 185 4.53 24.56 12.76
C ASP A 185 4.00 23.67 11.61
N PRO A 186 4.77 23.56 10.51
CA PRO A 186 4.40 22.70 9.38
C PRO A 186 4.38 21.20 9.72
N ASP A 187 5.03 20.77 10.81
CA ASP A 187 4.97 19.39 11.29
C ASP A 187 3.59 19.11 11.89
N LEU A 188 3.15 19.96 12.82
CA LEU A 188 1.83 19.86 13.43
C LEU A 188 0.70 20.00 12.38
N CYS A 189 0.83 20.97 11.47
CA CYS A 189 -0.13 21.11 10.37
C CYS A 189 -0.20 19.83 9.51
N CYS A 190 0.94 19.21 9.20
CA CYS A 190 0.94 17.94 8.46
C CYS A 190 0.38 16.78 9.29
N ALA A 191 0.61 16.75 10.59
CA ALA A 191 0.07 15.72 11.48
C ALA A 191 -1.47 15.72 11.41
N LEU A 192 -2.09 16.88 11.66
CA LEU A 192 -3.54 17.05 11.64
C LEU A 192 -4.14 16.88 10.24
N ARG A 193 -3.50 17.49 9.22
CA ARG A 193 -4.12 17.57 7.90
C ARG A 193 -3.77 16.43 6.95
N LYS A 194 -2.80 15.57 7.30
CA LYS A 194 -2.35 14.47 6.44
C LYS A 194 -2.19 13.16 7.18
N VAL A 195 -1.49 13.16 8.31
CA VAL A 195 -1.14 11.91 8.99
C VAL A 195 -2.36 11.27 9.67
N GLU A 196 -3.18 12.07 10.35
CA GLU A 196 -4.44 11.62 10.94
C GLU A 196 -5.45 11.15 9.85
N PRO A 197 -5.76 11.94 8.80
CA PRO A 197 -6.63 11.50 7.72
C PRO A 197 -6.15 10.26 6.98
N LEU A 198 -4.83 10.04 6.88
CA LEU A 198 -4.29 8.81 6.31
C LEU A 198 -4.69 7.58 7.13
N ALA A 199 -4.75 7.69 8.46
CA ALA A 199 -5.21 6.59 9.31
C ALA A 199 -6.67 6.26 9.04
N THR A 200 -7.54 7.27 8.94
CA THR A 200 -8.94 7.09 8.53
C THR A 200 -9.06 6.49 7.13
N ALA A 201 -8.20 6.91 6.19
CA ALA A 201 -8.22 6.43 4.82
C ALA A 201 -7.93 4.93 4.70
N LEU A 202 -7.14 4.37 5.64
CA LEU A 202 -6.58 3.02 5.60
C LEU A 202 -7.09 2.09 6.70
N HIS A 203 -8.01 2.55 7.56
CA HIS A 203 -8.47 1.80 8.74
C HIS A 203 -9.02 0.38 8.42
N ASP A 204 -9.56 0.21 7.22
CA ASP A 204 -10.16 -1.02 6.68
C ASP A 204 -9.40 -1.55 5.45
N ARG A 205 -8.11 -1.23 5.36
CA ARG A 205 -7.23 -1.65 4.25
C ARG A 205 -6.15 -2.58 4.76
N SER A 206 -5.77 -3.57 3.95
CA SER A 206 -4.64 -4.47 4.26
C SER A 206 -3.35 -4.01 3.59
N ALA A 207 -3.45 -3.24 2.49
CA ALA A 207 -2.31 -2.76 1.75
C ALA A 207 -2.50 -1.34 1.20
N TRP A 208 -1.40 -0.60 1.19
CA TRP A 208 -1.32 0.77 0.72
C TRP A 208 -0.21 0.93 -0.33
N LEU A 209 -0.63 1.18 -1.57
CA LEU A 209 0.26 1.53 -2.68
C LEU A 209 0.66 3.00 -2.59
N THR A 210 1.97 3.23 -2.72
CA THR A 210 2.58 4.57 -2.71
C THR A 210 3.48 4.74 -3.92
N ALA A 211 3.45 5.94 -4.50
CA ALA A 211 4.29 6.29 -5.64
C ALA A 211 5.64 6.91 -5.22
N ILE A 212 6.19 6.45 -4.10
CA ILE A 212 7.51 6.88 -3.63
C ILE A 212 8.60 6.15 -4.42
N ARG A 213 9.68 6.87 -4.71
CA ARG A 213 10.86 6.37 -5.42
C ARG A 213 12.12 6.71 -4.64
N ARG A 214 13.18 5.91 -4.82
CA ARG A 214 14.46 6.09 -4.14
C ARG A 214 15.22 7.35 -4.59
N ASP A 215 15.00 7.82 -5.82
CA ASP A 215 15.67 8.98 -6.40
C ASP A 215 15.09 10.33 -5.93
N GLN A 216 13.95 10.35 -5.25
CA GLN A 216 13.24 11.58 -4.89
C GLN A 216 13.89 12.36 -3.75
N SER A 217 14.54 11.69 -2.79
CA SER A 217 15.23 12.33 -1.67
C SER A 217 16.20 11.37 -0.98
N PRO A 218 17.24 11.88 -0.26
CA PRO A 218 18.14 11.04 0.51
C PRO A 218 17.43 10.14 1.53
N THR A 219 16.37 10.63 2.18
CA THR A 219 15.57 9.88 3.15
C THR A 219 14.79 8.71 2.54
N ARG A 220 14.62 8.68 1.20
CA ARG A 220 13.91 7.62 0.48
C ARG A 220 14.85 6.61 -0.17
N ARG A 221 16.17 6.80 -0.12
CA ARG A 221 17.15 5.97 -0.85
C ARG A 221 17.05 4.47 -0.57
N HIS A 222 16.59 4.09 0.62
CA HIS A 222 16.56 2.70 1.09
C HIS A 222 15.15 2.10 1.21
N ILE A 223 14.13 2.72 0.61
CA ILE A 223 12.77 2.16 0.66
C ILE A 223 12.72 0.77 0.01
N ALA A 224 12.09 -0.19 0.69
CA ALA A 224 11.79 -1.52 0.15
C ALA A 224 10.58 -1.47 -0.78
N LEU A 225 10.37 -2.52 -1.60
CA LEU A 225 9.13 -2.68 -2.37
C LEU A 225 7.96 -2.95 -1.44
N PHE A 226 8.16 -3.81 -0.44
CA PHE A 226 7.17 -4.17 0.58
C PHE A 226 7.73 -3.83 1.97
N SER A 227 6.90 -3.23 2.81
CA SER A 227 7.21 -2.93 4.21
C SER A 227 5.93 -2.92 5.04
N LEU A 228 6.02 -3.13 6.35
CA LEU A 228 4.87 -2.97 7.23
C LEU A 228 4.85 -1.55 7.81
N ASP A 229 3.76 -0.80 7.58
CA ASP A 229 3.51 0.41 8.36
C ASP A 229 2.81 0.00 9.66
N LYS A 230 3.61 -0.25 10.71
CA LYS A 230 3.11 -0.72 12.01
C LYS A 230 2.12 0.24 12.68
N ARG A 231 2.20 1.54 12.38
CA ARG A 231 1.30 2.55 12.96
C ARG A 231 -0.09 2.48 12.35
N LEU A 232 -0.16 2.09 11.08
CA LEU A 232 -1.39 2.01 10.31
C LEU A 232 -1.88 0.56 10.15
N ASN A 233 -1.07 -0.41 10.56
CA ASN A 233 -1.35 -1.84 10.44
C ASN A 233 -1.64 -2.26 8.98
N VAL A 234 -0.85 -1.73 8.03
CA VAL A 234 -0.99 -2.03 6.60
C VAL A 234 0.33 -2.39 5.94
N VAL A 235 0.28 -3.27 4.94
CA VAL A 235 1.42 -3.50 4.05
C VAL A 235 1.59 -2.28 3.15
N LYS A 236 2.67 -1.55 3.33
CA LYS A 236 3.03 -0.42 2.49
C LYS A 236 3.89 -0.90 1.32
N ILE A 237 3.42 -0.58 0.12
CA ILE A 237 3.99 -1.06 -1.14
C ILE A 237 4.48 0.14 -1.94
N ALA A 238 5.71 0.08 -2.45
CA ALA A 238 6.34 1.11 -3.29
C ALA A 238 6.75 0.51 -4.64
N PRO A 239 5.80 0.27 -5.57
CA PRO A 239 6.05 -0.42 -6.85
C PRO A 239 7.09 0.28 -7.72
N LEU A 240 7.20 1.60 -7.57
CA LEU A 240 8.11 2.46 -8.32
C LEU A 240 9.42 2.75 -7.55
N ALA A 241 9.73 1.99 -6.49
CA ALA A 241 10.90 2.26 -5.64
C ALA A 241 12.21 2.39 -6.43
N PHE A 242 12.39 1.55 -7.46
CA PHE A 242 13.59 1.52 -8.30
C PHE A 242 13.51 2.36 -9.56
N TRP A 243 12.36 2.97 -9.86
CA TRP A 243 12.21 3.85 -11.01
C TRP A 243 12.90 5.19 -10.76
N GLN A 244 13.51 5.72 -11.81
CA GLN A 244 13.98 7.10 -11.84
C GLN A 244 12.88 8.03 -12.39
N GLU A 245 13.05 9.34 -12.18
CA GLU A 245 12.16 10.33 -12.78
C GLU A 245 12.07 10.18 -14.31
N ALA A 246 13.20 9.89 -14.97
CA ALA A 246 13.25 9.68 -16.41
C ALA A 246 12.34 8.54 -16.87
N ASP A 247 12.25 7.45 -16.08
CA ASP A 247 11.37 6.33 -16.37
C ASP A 247 9.89 6.74 -16.24
N CYS A 248 9.55 7.49 -15.20
CA CYS A 248 8.19 8.03 -15.06
C CYS A 248 7.81 8.97 -16.20
N ARG A 249 8.72 9.86 -16.62
CA ARG A 249 8.50 10.78 -17.75
C ARG A 249 8.33 10.03 -19.06
N ARG A 250 9.16 9.01 -19.30
CA ARG A 250 9.07 8.12 -20.45
C ARG A 250 7.70 7.44 -20.49
N TYR A 251 7.30 6.78 -19.41
CA TYR A 251 6.00 6.14 -19.31
C TYR A 251 4.84 7.10 -19.56
N VAL A 252 4.85 8.26 -18.91
CA VAL A 252 3.79 9.28 -19.07
C VAL A 252 3.63 9.72 -20.53
N ARG A 253 4.74 9.93 -21.23
CA ARG A 253 4.72 10.29 -22.65
C ARG A 253 4.21 9.13 -23.51
N ASP A 254 4.77 7.94 -23.33
CA ASP A 254 4.52 6.78 -24.19
C ASP A 254 3.07 6.27 -24.03
N HIS A 255 2.50 6.41 -22.83
CA HIS A 255 1.14 5.99 -22.51
C HIS A 255 0.12 7.13 -22.48
N ARG A 256 0.54 8.38 -22.77
CA ARG A 256 -0.30 9.59 -22.77
C ARG A 256 -1.07 9.80 -21.45
N VAL A 257 -0.40 9.51 -20.33
CA VAL A 257 -0.97 9.65 -18.99
C VAL A 257 -1.27 11.12 -18.70
N PRO A 258 -2.44 11.47 -18.13
CA PRO A 258 -2.73 12.84 -17.72
C PRO A 258 -1.69 13.37 -16.73
N VAL A 259 -1.25 14.62 -16.92
CA VAL A 259 -0.24 15.27 -16.07
C VAL A 259 -0.81 16.53 -15.45
N ASN A 260 -0.64 16.68 -14.13
CA ASN A 260 -1.05 17.89 -13.42
C ASN A 260 -0.35 19.12 -14.02
N PRO A 261 -1.08 20.18 -14.38
CA PRO A 261 -0.53 21.36 -15.05
C PRO A 261 0.58 22.07 -14.26
N LEU A 262 0.66 21.87 -12.93
CA LEU A 262 1.73 22.41 -12.09
C LEU A 262 3.13 21.96 -12.54
N HIS A 263 3.27 20.76 -13.12
CA HIS A 263 4.56 20.30 -13.65
C HIS A 263 5.12 21.22 -14.74
N ARG A 264 4.26 21.78 -15.60
CA ARG A 264 4.66 22.72 -16.66
C ARG A 264 4.97 24.12 -16.13
N ARG A 265 4.63 24.40 -14.87
CA ARG A 265 4.83 25.69 -14.18
C ARG A 265 6.02 25.67 -13.22
N GLY A 266 6.92 24.71 -13.38
CA GLY A 266 8.14 24.61 -12.56
C GLY A 266 7.95 23.93 -11.20
N TYR A 267 6.87 23.16 -11.00
CA TYR A 267 6.63 22.39 -9.78
C TYR A 267 6.86 20.89 -10.00
N PRO A 268 8.10 20.38 -9.97
CA PRO A 268 8.38 18.95 -10.10
C PRO A 268 7.88 18.13 -8.89
N SER A 269 7.80 18.77 -7.72
CA SER A 269 7.14 18.23 -6.53
C SER A 269 6.22 19.26 -5.91
N PHE A 270 4.98 18.87 -5.63
CA PHE A 270 4.00 19.74 -4.99
C PHE A 270 3.18 19.01 -3.92
N GLY A 271 2.48 19.79 -3.11
CA GLY A 271 1.55 19.34 -2.09
C GLY A 271 0.55 20.45 -1.81
N CYS A 272 0.49 20.93 -0.57
CA CYS A 272 -0.29 22.13 -0.22
C CYS A 272 0.33 23.37 -0.88
N HIS A 273 -0.49 24.29 -1.38
CA HIS A 273 -0.02 25.54 -1.98
C HIS A 273 0.77 26.41 -0.99
N THR A 274 0.45 26.29 0.30
CA THR A 274 1.06 27.06 1.39
C THR A 274 2.51 26.64 1.70
N CYS A 275 2.93 25.45 1.28
CA CYS A 275 4.26 24.91 1.57
C CYS A 275 4.98 24.44 0.29
N THR A 276 4.62 25.00 -0.86
CA THR A 276 5.19 24.62 -2.15
C THR A 276 5.50 25.85 -3.00
N ARG A 277 6.74 25.98 -3.46
CA ARG A 277 7.16 26.95 -4.48
C ARG A 277 7.69 26.24 -5.74
N PRO A 278 7.76 26.91 -6.90
CA PRO A 278 8.48 26.37 -8.05
C PRO A 278 9.98 26.26 -7.75
N VAL A 279 10.68 25.42 -8.50
CA VAL A 279 12.14 25.26 -8.40
C VAL A 279 12.84 25.91 -9.59
N GLY A 280 14.01 26.48 -9.34
CA GLY A 280 14.90 27.04 -10.35
C GLY A 280 15.82 25.99 -10.99
N PRO A 281 16.58 26.38 -12.03
CA PRO A 281 17.58 25.51 -12.66
C PRO A 281 18.60 24.98 -11.65
N GLY A 282 18.94 23.69 -11.72
CA GLY A 282 19.92 23.04 -10.85
C GLY A 282 19.44 22.70 -9.44
N GLU A 283 18.28 23.22 -9.00
CA GLU A 283 17.70 22.83 -7.72
C GLU A 283 17.17 21.38 -7.76
N SER A 284 17.21 20.70 -6.61
CA SER A 284 16.61 19.36 -6.51
C SER A 284 15.10 19.39 -6.75
N GLN A 285 14.53 18.29 -7.24
CA GLN A 285 13.09 18.15 -7.51
C GLN A 285 12.19 18.47 -6.30
N ARG A 286 12.71 18.36 -5.08
CA ARG A 286 11.97 18.65 -3.83
C ARG A 286 12.39 19.94 -3.14
N ALA A 287 13.29 20.74 -3.72
CA ALA A 287 13.76 22.00 -3.15
C ALA A 287 12.61 23.00 -2.90
N GLY A 288 11.53 22.91 -3.67
CA GLY A 288 10.35 23.75 -3.52
C GLY A 288 9.45 23.39 -2.33
N ARG A 289 9.75 22.33 -1.57
CA ARG A 289 8.90 21.83 -0.47
C ARG A 289 9.33 22.43 0.86
N TRP A 290 8.37 23.02 1.59
CA TRP A 290 8.60 23.72 2.87
C TRP A 290 9.75 24.74 2.81
N PRO A 291 9.68 25.72 1.88
CA PRO A 291 10.73 26.74 1.77
C PRO A 291 10.88 27.48 3.11
N GLY A 292 12.12 27.67 3.56
CA GLY A 292 12.44 28.32 4.84
C GLY A 292 12.46 27.38 6.06
N PHE A 293 12.17 26.08 5.90
CA PHE A 293 12.24 25.10 6.99
C PHE A 293 13.27 24.01 6.72
N ALA A 294 13.84 23.44 7.78
CA ALA A 294 14.70 22.24 7.70
C ALA A 294 13.92 20.93 7.43
N LYS A 295 12.60 21.03 7.17
CA LYS A 295 11.69 19.91 6.97
C LYS A 295 11.84 19.32 5.58
N THR A 296 12.10 18.01 5.51
CA THR A 296 12.31 17.31 4.22
C THR A 296 11.18 16.33 3.86
N GLU A 297 10.42 15.86 4.85
CA GLU A 297 9.32 14.91 4.67
C GLU A 297 8.07 15.33 5.45
N CYS A 298 6.90 14.98 4.91
CA CYS A 298 5.60 15.39 5.44
C CYS A 298 5.11 14.58 6.65
N GLY A 299 5.77 13.47 6.99
CA GLY A 299 5.30 12.55 8.03
C GLY A 299 4.48 11.36 7.50
N LEU A 300 4.10 11.31 6.23
CA LEU A 300 3.34 10.17 5.66
C LEU A 300 4.20 8.92 5.43
N HIS A 301 5.50 9.10 5.20
CA HIS A 301 6.38 8.02 4.79
C HIS A 301 7.65 7.88 5.61
N TRP A 302 7.93 8.88 6.42
CA TRP A 302 9.13 8.96 7.24
C TRP A 302 8.76 9.63 8.56
N HIS A 303 9.14 9.00 9.66
CA HIS A 303 8.87 9.52 10.99
C HIS A 303 10.18 9.80 11.70
N ARG A 304 10.38 11.05 12.12
CA ARG A 304 11.31 11.40 13.19
C ARG A 304 10.53 11.41 14.51
N GLY A 305 10.14 10.25 15.02
CA GLY A 305 9.74 10.02 16.42
C GLY A 305 8.72 10.93 17.14
N ARG A 306 8.09 11.93 16.50
CA ARG A 306 7.16 12.86 17.17
C ARG A 306 5.73 12.33 17.00
N PRO A 307 5.05 11.89 18.07
CA PRO A 307 3.66 11.47 17.98
C PRO A 307 2.78 12.65 17.54
N ALA A 308 1.71 12.36 16.79
CA ALA A 308 0.66 13.35 16.56
C ALA A 308 0.09 13.76 17.92
N PRO A 309 -0.16 15.04 18.19
CA PRO A 309 -0.79 15.42 19.45
C PRO A 309 -2.18 14.81 19.54
N VAL A 310 -2.51 14.31 20.71
CA VAL A 310 -3.88 13.89 21.04
C VAL A 310 -4.71 15.16 21.13
N LEU A 311 -5.60 15.38 20.17
CA LEU A 311 -6.62 16.42 20.28
C LEU A 311 -7.53 16.07 21.48
N PRO A 312 -7.89 17.03 22.34
CA PRO A 312 -8.96 16.80 23.30
C PRO A 312 -10.23 16.47 22.51
N LEU A 313 -10.81 15.31 22.75
CA LEU A 313 -12.17 15.02 22.26
C LEU A 313 -13.06 16.15 22.80
N ALA A 314 -13.73 16.87 21.88
CA ALA A 314 -14.74 17.81 22.30
C ALA A 314 -15.79 17.03 23.10
N SER A 315 -15.94 17.36 24.39
CA SER A 315 -17.05 16.85 25.19
C SER A 315 -18.34 17.13 24.42
N PRO A 316 -19.27 16.16 24.30
CA PRO A 316 -20.56 16.44 23.70
C PRO A 316 -21.18 17.61 24.46
N GLN A 317 -21.46 18.70 23.75
CA GLN A 317 -22.19 19.81 24.32
C GLN A 317 -23.58 19.27 24.67
N VAL A 318 -23.82 19.08 25.96
CA VAL A 318 -25.18 18.91 26.47
C VAL A 318 -25.85 20.25 26.24
N ASP A 319 -26.72 20.30 25.25
CA ASP A 319 -27.64 21.41 25.04
C ASP A 319 -28.38 21.65 26.37
N LYS A 320 -28.04 22.74 27.04
CA LYS A 320 -28.94 23.33 28.03
C LYS A 320 -29.98 24.10 27.24
N GLN A 321 -31.09 23.45 26.92
CA GLN A 321 -32.30 24.15 26.54
C GLN A 321 -32.81 25.00 27.73
N PRO A 322 -33.42 26.16 27.44
CA PRO A 322 -33.66 27.24 28.40
C PRO A 322 -34.64 26.90 29.53
#